data_AF-A0A661MT10-F1
#
_entry.id   AF-A0A661MT10-F1
#
_cell.length_a   1.000
_cell.length_b   1.000
_cell.length_c   1.000
_cell.angle_alpha   90.00
_cell.angle_beta   90.00
_cell.angle_gamma   90.00
#
_symmetry.space_group_name_H-M   'P 1'
#
loop_
_entity.id
_entity.type
_entity.pdbx_description
1 polymer ?
#
loop_
_entity_poly.entity_id
_entity_poly.type
_entity_poly.pdbx_seq_one_letter_code
_entity_poly.pdbx_strand_id
1 'polypeptide(L)'
;MAATAELVLEDVIGEFLRTAQDFAGQPEPIDQALGAVWSLFRSDRLQATLELYVAARTDESLRGALRPIFTTHRSAFLSAARALLPSTADAAHFESTVTGILATLLGGALLWSVVPEPDFFQSELAFVDRVARAELARLGSEDGTE
;
A
#
# COMPACT_ATOMS: atom_id res chain seq x y z
N MET A 1 18.74 14.71 -5.48
CA MET A 1 17.98 14.00 -4.42
C MET A 1 16.57 13.65 -4.89
N ALA A 2 15.73 14.61 -5.29
CA ALA A 2 14.38 14.31 -5.80
C ALA A 2 14.37 13.35 -7.02
N ALA A 3 15.21 13.58 -8.03
CA ALA A 3 15.31 12.67 -9.19
C ALA A 3 15.83 11.27 -8.84
N THR A 4 16.67 11.14 -7.81
CA THR A 4 17.15 9.83 -7.32
C THR A 4 16.05 9.11 -6.55
N ALA A 5 15.27 9.85 -5.76
CA ALA A 5 14.11 9.33 -5.05
C ALA A 5 13.02 8.85 -6.01
N GLU A 6 12.83 9.57 -7.11
CA GLU A 6 11.89 9.21 -8.18
C GLU A 6 12.26 7.86 -8.82
N LEU A 7 13.50 7.69 -9.27
CA LEU A 7 13.99 6.41 -9.81
C LEU A 7 13.94 5.29 -8.77
N VAL A 8 14.14 5.63 -7.49
CA VAL A 8 14.04 4.69 -6.38
C VAL A 8 12.62 4.20 -6.17
N LEU A 9 11.65 5.12 -6.13
CA LEU A 9 10.22 4.87 -5.98
C LEU A 9 9.64 4.10 -7.16
N GLU A 10 9.98 4.52 -8.38
CA GLU A 10 9.48 3.92 -9.62
C GLU A 10 9.89 2.45 -9.74
N ASP A 11 11.15 2.15 -9.42
CA ASP A 11 11.68 0.79 -9.46
C ASP A 11 11.03 -0.11 -8.39
N VAL A 12 10.95 0.35 -7.13
CA VAL A 12 10.35 -0.39 -6.01
C VAL A 12 8.88 -0.68 -6.24
N ILE A 13 8.12 0.32 -6.67
CA ILE A 13 6.69 0.19 -6.90
C ILE A 13 6.43 -0.62 -8.18
N GLY A 14 7.24 -0.44 -9.22
CA GLY A 14 7.18 -1.24 -10.44
C GLY A 14 7.50 -2.72 -10.20
N GLU A 15 8.44 -3.05 -9.30
CA GLU A 15 8.68 -4.41 -8.84
C GLU A 15 7.46 -4.99 -8.13
N PHE A 16 6.94 -4.26 -7.13
CA PHE A 16 5.75 -4.70 -6.39
C PHE A 16 4.54 -4.95 -7.31
N LEU A 17 4.24 -4.03 -8.22
CA LEU A 17 3.09 -4.15 -9.12
C LEU A 17 3.22 -5.34 -10.07
N ARG A 18 4.44 -5.68 -10.48
CA ARG A 18 4.70 -6.91 -11.26
C ARG A 18 4.42 -8.15 -10.42
N THR A 19 4.94 -8.22 -9.20
CA THR A 19 4.66 -9.35 -8.30
C THR A 19 3.17 -9.45 -7.96
N ALA A 20 2.47 -8.32 -7.84
CA ALA A 20 1.04 -8.30 -7.54
C ALA A 20 0.17 -8.96 -8.63
N GLN A 21 0.62 -8.94 -9.89
CA GLN A 21 -0.05 -9.63 -10.99
C GLN A 21 -0.02 -11.15 -10.81
N ASP A 22 1.02 -11.68 -10.17
CA ASP A 22 1.20 -13.11 -9.95
C ASP A 22 0.33 -13.66 -8.80
N PHE A 23 -0.22 -12.78 -7.96
CA PHE A 23 -1.13 -13.18 -6.87
C PHE A 23 -2.53 -13.50 -7.38
N ALA A 24 -2.94 -12.92 -8.51
CA ALA A 24 -4.26 -13.17 -9.07
C ALA A 24 -4.42 -14.66 -9.42
N GLY A 25 -5.42 -15.32 -8.83
CA GLY A 25 -5.68 -16.75 -9.04
C GLY A 25 -4.90 -17.70 -8.12
N GLN A 26 -4.05 -17.19 -7.23
CA GLN A 26 -3.45 -17.99 -6.17
C GLN A 26 -4.46 -18.25 -5.03
N PRO A 27 -4.24 -19.29 -4.20
CA PRO A 27 -4.93 -19.42 -2.92
C PRO A 27 -4.67 -18.18 -2.05
N GLU A 28 -5.72 -17.58 -1.50
CA GLU A 28 -5.65 -16.41 -0.59
C GLU A 28 -4.89 -15.20 -1.18
N PRO A 29 -5.36 -14.65 -2.32
CA PRO A 29 -4.64 -13.61 -3.06
C PRO A 29 -4.46 -12.30 -2.27
N ILE A 30 -5.38 -12.01 -1.35
CA ILE A 30 -5.34 -10.82 -0.47
C ILE A 30 -4.17 -10.94 0.52
N ASP A 31 -4.00 -12.09 1.14
CA ASP A 31 -2.99 -12.33 2.17
C ASP A 31 -1.59 -12.20 1.58
N GLN A 32 -1.41 -12.75 0.38
CA GLN A 32 -0.17 -12.60 -0.38
C GLN A 32 0.10 -11.14 -0.75
N ALA A 33 -0.92 -10.41 -1.21
CA ALA A 33 -0.79 -9.00 -1.53
C ALA A 33 -0.43 -8.16 -0.30
N LEU A 34 -1.12 -8.36 0.84
CA LEU A 34 -0.83 -7.66 2.08
C LEU A 34 0.58 -7.96 2.60
N GLY A 35 0.98 -9.24 2.58
CA GLY A 35 2.33 -9.66 2.94
C GLY A 35 3.40 -9.04 2.06
N ALA A 36 3.16 -8.96 0.75
CA ALA A 36 4.07 -8.35 -0.21
C ALA A 36 4.18 -6.82 -0.05
N VAL A 37 3.05 -6.11 0.10
CA VAL A 37 3.05 -4.66 0.40
C VAL A 37 3.84 -4.40 1.68
N TRP A 38 3.61 -5.23 2.70
CA TRP A 38 4.29 -5.07 3.97
C TRP A 38 5.79 -5.36 3.89
N SER A 39 6.21 -6.38 3.13
CA SER A 39 7.62 -6.64 2.86
C SER A 39 8.28 -5.47 2.12
N LEU A 40 7.59 -4.91 1.13
CA LEU A 40 8.03 -3.73 0.39
C LEU A 40 8.25 -2.54 1.33
N PHE A 41 7.28 -2.30 2.22
CA PHE A 41 7.27 -1.15 3.12
C PHE A 41 8.39 -1.17 4.15
N ARG A 42 8.99 -2.33 4.41
CA ARG A 42 10.15 -2.47 5.30
C ARG A 42 11.50 -2.52 4.58
N SER A 43 11.50 -2.50 3.25
CA SER A 43 12.75 -2.43 2.52
C SER A 43 13.49 -1.12 2.85
N ASP A 44 14.81 -1.19 3.00
CA ASP A 44 15.64 0.01 3.23
C ASP A 44 15.37 1.10 2.20
N ARG A 45 15.08 0.68 0.96
CA ARG A 45 14.80 1.56 -0.17
C ARG A 45 13.47 2.31 0.00
N LEU A 46 12.43 1.67 0.51
CA LEU A 46 11.17 2.36 0.80
C LEU A 46 11.23 3.15 2.12
N GLN A 47 12.01 2.72 3.10
CA GLN A 47 12.25 3.48 4.33
C GLN A 47 12.95 4.82 4.04
N ALA A 48 13.99 4.83 3.19
CA ALA A 48 14.62 6.05 2.72
C ALA A 48 13.62 6.98 1.97
N THR A 49 12.64 6.39 1.31
CA THR A 49 11.57 7.14 0.65
C THR A 49 10.60 7.79 1.64
N LEU A 50 10.26 7.09 2.74
CA LEU A 50 9.42 7.64 3.81
C LEU A 50 10.05 8.89 4.44
N GLU A 51 11.37 8.91 4.61
CA GLU A 51 12.09 10.09 5.09
C GLU A 51 11.85 11.31 4.19
N LEU A 52 11.82 11.11 2.87
CA LEU A 52 11.54 12.19 1.92
C LEU A 52 10.10 12.67 1.98
N TYR A 53 9.13 11.77 2.20
CA TYR A 53 7.75 12.16 2.46
C TYR A 53 7.61 13.00 3.73
N VAL A 54 8.32 12.62 4.80
CA VAL A 54 8.34 13.39 6.06
C VAL A 54 9.01 14.75 5.85
N ALA A 55 10.14 14.80 5.13
CA ALA A 55 10.87 16.03 4.84
C ALA A 55 10.07 17.02 3.97
N ALA A 56 9.29 16.50 3.01
CA ALA A 56 8.45 17.32 2.12
C ALA A 56 7.37 18.12 2.87
N ARG A 57 7.05 17.76 4.13
CA ARG A 57 6.16 18.56 4.98
C ARG A 57 6.68 19.98 5.21
N THR A 58 8.01 20.16 5.20
CA THR A 58 8.65 21.47 5.44
C THR A 58 9.38 22.03 4.23
N ASP A 59 9.51 21.26 3.15
CA ASP A 59 10.16 21.68 1.89
C ASP A 59 9.16 21.68 0.73
N GLU A 60 8.78 22.88 0.25
CA GLU A 60 7.81 23.05 -0.84
C GLU A 60 8.33 22.53 -2.19
N SER A 61 9.63 22.70 -2.44
CA SER A 61 10.25 22.24 -3.69
C SER A 61 10.21 20.72 -3.76
N LEU A 62 10.58 20.07 -2.65
CA LEU A 62 10.51 18.62 -2.51
C LEU A 62 9.05 18.12 -2.61
N ARG A 63 8.10 18.80 -1.96
CA ARG A 63 6.67 18.46 -2.07
C ARG A 63 6.16 18.56 -3.51
N GLY A 64 6.55 19.63 -4.21
CA GLY A 64 6.22 19.84 -5.62
C GLY A 64 6.74 18.70 -6.51
N ALA A 65 7.95 18.22 -6.26
CA ALA A 65 8.54 17.09 -6.97
C ALA A 65 7.88 15.75 -6.63
N LEU A 66 7.52 15.50 -5.37
CA LEU A 66 6.96 14.21 -4.93
C LEU A 66 5.46 14.05 -5.23
N ARG A 67 4.69 15.14 -5.32
CA ARG A 67 3.25 15.09 -5.60
C ARG A 67 2.86 14.32 -6.87
N PRO A 68 3.46 14.58 -8.06
CA PRO A 68 3.13 13.81 -9.27
C PRO A 68 3.50 12.33 -9.12
N ILE A 69 4.64 12.03 -8.49
CA ILE A 69 5.12 10.66 -8.24
C ILE A 69 4.10 9.89 -7.39
N PHE A 70 3.69 10.46 -6.25
CA PHE A 70 2.66 9.87 -5.39
C PHE A 70 1.33 9.63 -6.14
N THR A 71 0.90 10.60 -6.96
CA THR A 71 -0.34 10.49 -7.73
C THR A 71 -0.29 9.33 -8.73
N THR A 72 0.82 9.20 -9.46
CA THR A 72 1.05 8.08 -10.40
C THR A 72 1.02 6.74 -9.69
N HIS A 73 1.73 6.63 -8.57
CA HIS A 73 1.77 5.38 -7.81
C HIS A 73 0.43 5.00 -7.20
N ARG A 74 -0.30 5.96 -6.62
CA ARG A 74 -1.64 5.73 -6.09
C ARG A 74 -2.57 5.15 -7.18
N SER A 75 -2.53 5.73 -8.38
CA SER A 75 -3.30 5.23 -9.52
C SER A 75 -2.92 3.78 -9.87
N ALA A 76 -1.63 3.47 -9.90
CA ALA A 76 -1.13 2.14 -10.23
C ALA A 76 -1.51 1.09 -9.16
N PHE A 77 -1.41 1.44 -7.87
CA PHE A 77 -1.86 0.59 -6.76
C PHE A 77 -3.36 0.30 -6.84
N LEU A 78 -4.19 1.33 -7.10
CA LEU A 78 -5.63 1.14 -7.26
C LEU A 78 -5.98 0.25 -8.46
N SER A 79 -5.24 0.40 -9.57
CA SER A 79 -5.40 -0.46 -10.74
C SER A 79 -5.08 -1.92 -10.42
N ALA A 80 -3.95 -2.17 -9.73
CA ALA A 80 -3.59 -3.52 -9.29
C ALA A 80 -4.60 -4.10 -8.30
N ALA A 81 -5.11 -3.29 -7.37
CA ALA A 81 -6.14 -3.73 -6.44
C ALA A 81 -7.44 -4.12 -7.16
N ARG A 82 -7.87 -3.37 -8.19
CA ARG A 82 -9.05 -3.73 -9.01
C ARG A 82 -8.84 -5.04 -9.76
N ALA A 83 -7.64 -5.28 -10.28
CA ALA A 83 -7.30 -6.54 -10.95
C ALA A 83 -7.30 -7.73 -9.97
N LEU A 84 -6.87 -7.51 -8.72
CA LEU A 84 -6.86 -8.52 -7.67
C LEU A 84 -8.28 -8.82 -7.13
N LEU A 85 -9.15 -7.82 -7.11
CA LEU A 85 -10.49 -7.86 -6.51
C LEU A 85 -11.58 -7.45 -7.53
N PRO A 86 -11.71 -8.17 -8.65
CA PRO A 86 -12.57 -7.74 -9.76
C PRO A 86 -14.05 -7.68 -9.36
N SER A 87 -14.51 -8.56 -8.45
CA SER A 87 -15.90 -8.62 -8.02
C SER A 87 -16.35 -7.47 -7.12
N THR A 88 -15.42 -6.69 -6.56
CA THR A 88 -15.72 -5.54 -5.69
C THR A 88 -15.16 -4.24 -6.25
N ALA A 89 -14.59 -4.27 -7.45
CA ALA A 89 -13.83 -3.15 -8.04
C ALA A 89 -14.69 -1.89 -8.27
N ASP A 90 -15.99 -2.07 -8.45
CA ASP A 90 -16.97 -1.00 -8.71
C ASP A 90 -17.74 -0.54 -7.45
N ALA A 91 -17.48 -1.16 -6.29
CA ALA A 91 -18.13 -0.78 -5.03
C ALA A 91 -17.82 0.69 -4.67
N ALA A 92 -18.83 1.41 -4.19
CA ALA A 92 -18.75 2.87 -3.92
C ALA A 92 -17.59 3.26 -2.99
N HIS A 93 -17.20 2.36 -2.08
CA HIS A 93 -16.15 2.57 -1.09
C HIS A 93 -14.84 1.83 -1.40
N PHE A 94 -14.68 1.26 -2.61
CA PHE A 94 -13.50 0.48 -2.97
C PHE A 94 -12.20 1.28 -2.82
N GLU A 95 -12.12 2.45 -3.45
CA GLU A 95 -10.91 3.27 -3.47
C GLU A 95 -10.53 3.76 -2.06
N SER A 96 -11.50 4.19 -1.26
CA SER A 96 -11.28 4.61 0.13
C SER A 96 -10.83 3.45 1.01
N THR A 97 -11.38 2.25 0.81
CA THR A 97 -11.00 1.05 1.56
C THR A 97 -9.57 0.64 1.26
N VAL A 98 -9.21 0.51 -0.02
CA VAL A 98 -7.84 0.17 -0.44
C VAL A 98 -6.85 1.23 0.03
N THR A 99 -7.17 2.51 -0.14
CA THR A 99 -6.29 3.61 0.31
C THR A 99 -6.11 3.59 1.82
N GLY A 100 -7.17 3.30 2.60
CA GLY A 100 -7.11 3.20 4.05
C GLY A 100 -6.24 2.06 4.55
N ILE A 101 -6.34 0.88 3.92
CA ILE A 101 -5.47 -0.27 4.21
C ILE A 101 -4.01 0.09 3.95
N LEU A 102 -3.70 0.68 2.78
CA LEU A 102 -2.34 1.10 2.43
C LEU A 102 -1.79 2.16 3.39
N ALA A 103 -2.60 3.15 3.77
CA ALA A 103 -2.20 4.18 4.73
C ALA A 103 -1.89 3.59 6.11
N THR A 104 -2.66 2.58 6.54
CA THR A 104 -2.43 1.87 7.80
C THR A 104 -1.10 1.13 7.77
N LEU A 105 -0.84 0.36 6.70
CA LEU A 105 0.46 -0.31 6.50
C LEU A 105 1.61 0.70 6.44
N LEU A 106 1.43 1.85 5.78
CA LEU A 106 2.47 2.87 5.68
C LEU A 106 2.80 3.48 7.06
N GLY A 107 1.77 3.71 7.88
CA GLY A 107 1.92 4.17 9.27
C GLY A 107 2.69 3.16 10.12
N GLY A 108 2.34 1.88 10.04
CA GLY A 108 3.07 0.81 10.73
C GLY A 108 4.52 0.72 10.29
N ALA A 109 4.80 0.87 8.99
CA ALA A 109 6.15 0.83 8.45
C ALA A 109 7.01 2.04 8.91
N LEU A 110 6.38 3.21 9.08
CA LEU A 110 7.05 4.37 9.67
C LEU A 110 7.38 4.12 11.15
N LEU A 111 6.45 3.56 11.94
CA LEU A 111 6.69 3.24 13.35
C LEU A 111 7.75 2.15 13.52
N TRP A 112 7.80 1.17 12.62
CA TRP A 112 8.82 0.12 12.59
C TRP A 112 10.24 0.68 12.52
N SER A 113 10.46 1.78 11.78
CA SER A 113 11.76 2.46 11.70
C SER A 113 12.27 2.97 13.05
N VAL A 114 11.36 3.20 14.00
CA VAL A 114 11.67 3.74 15.33
C VAL A 114 11.79 2.62 16.36
N VAL A 115 10.93 1.60 16.28
CA VAL A 115 10.88 0.47 17.21
C VAL A 115 10.78 -0.85 16.43
N PRO A 116 11.90 -1.46 16.03
CA PRO A 116 11.92 -2.70 15.25
C PRO A 116 11.70 -3.93 16.15
N GLU A 117 10.55 -4.00 16.83
CA GLU A 117 10.18 -5.10 17.72
C GLU A 117 9.37 -6.18 16.97
N PRO A 118 9.93 -7.39 16.76
CA PRO A 118 9.28 -8.42 15.93
C PRO A 118 7.92 -8.91 16.43
N ASP A 119 7.69 -8.91 17.74
CA ASP A 119 6.46 -9.44 18.34
C ASP A 119 5.29 -8.44 18.22
N PHE A 120 5.58 -7.15 18.44
CA PHE A 120 4.63 -6.05 18.18
C PHE A 120 4.17 -6.08 16.71
N PHE A 121 5.12 -6.33 15.80
CA PHE A 121 4.91 -6.44 14.37
C PHE A 121 3.95 -7.57 13.95
N GLN A 122 4.08 -8.77 14.53
CA GLN A 122 3.20 -9.88 14.16
C GLN A 122 1.76 -9.60 14.59
N SER A 123 1.60 -9.00 15.77
CA SER A 123 0.30 -8.59 16.28
C SER A 123 -0.35 -7.49 15.42
N GLU A 124 0.44 -6.49 14.99
CA GLU A 124 -0.04 -5.38 14.18
C GLU A 124 -0.41 -5.84 12.76
N LEU A 125 0.42 -6.65 12.11
CA LEU A 125 0.09 -7.20 10.78
C LEU A 125 -1.16 -8.08 10.84
N ALA A 126 -1.28 -8.93 11.87
CA ALA A 126 -2.48 -9.74 12.06
C ALA A 126 -3.73 -8.87 12.30
N PHE A 127 -3.58 -7.71 12.94
CA PHE A 127 -4.67 -6.75 13.08
C PHE A 127 -5.04 -6.12 11.73
N VAL A 128 -4.07 -5.64 10.96
CA VAL A 128 -4.32 -5.05 9.64
C VAL A 128 -4.95 -6.05 8.69
N ASP A 129 -4.50 -7.30 8.69
CA ASP A 129 -5.10 -8.39 7.91
C ASP A 129 -6.59 -8.59 8.28
N ARG A 130 -6.90 -8.68 9.58
CA ARG A 130 -8.30 -8.81 10.04
C ARG A 130 -9.17 -7.62 9.62
N VAL A 131 -8.65 -6.40 9.73
CA VAL A 131 -9.38 -5.19 9.33
C VAL A 131 -9.58 -5.16 7.82
N ALA A 132 -8.54 -5.45 7.03
CA ALA A 132 -8.61 -5.50 5.59
C ALA A 132 -9.68 -6.50 5.12
N ARG A 133 -9.70 -7.71 5.68
CA ARG A 133 -10.74 -8.71 5.36
C ARG A 133 -12.13 -8.24 5.72
N ALA A 134 -12.31 -7.64 6.90
CA ALA A 134 -13.62 -7.16 7.33
C ALA A 134 -14.16 -6.07 6.39
N GLU A 135 -13.33 -5.11 6.00
CA GLU A 135 -13.75 -4.04 5.09
C GLU A 135 -13.94 -4.56 3.66
N LEU A 136 -13.07 -5.43 3.16
CA LEU A 136 -13.23 -6.05 1.83
C LEU A 136 -14.49 -6.93 1.74
N ALA A 137 -14.81 -7.67 2.81
CA ALA A 137 -16.05 -8.45 2.88
C ALA A 137 -17.30 -7.55 2.88
N ARG A 138 -17.24 -6.38 3.52
CA ARG A 138 -18.33 -5.40 3.48
C ARG A 138 -18.57 -4.87 2.07
N LEU A 139 -17.51 -4.58 1.31
CA LEU A 139 -17.63 -4.16 -0.10
C LEU A 139 -18.40 -5.19 -0.93
N GLY A 140 -18.16 -6.48 -0.72
CA GLY A 140 -18.88 -7.55 -1.42
C GLY A 140 -20.33 -7.77 -0.96
N SER A 141 -20.72 -7.22 0.20
CA SER A 141 -22.08 -7.34 0.74
C SER A 141 -23.02 -6.21 0.34
N GLU A 142 -22.49 -5.03 0.00
CA GLU A 142 -23.29 -3.86 -0.38
C GLU A 142 -23.93 -4.02 -1.77
N ASP A 143 -23.31 -4.78 -2.68
CA ASP A 143 -23.87 -5.13 -4.01
C ASP A 143 -25.03 -6.16 -3.93
N GLY A 144 -25.35 -6.69 -2.75
CA GLY A 144 -26.41 -7.69 -2.53
C GLY A 144 -27.79 -7.14 -2.18
N THR A 145 -27.98 -5.82 -2.21
CA THR A 145 -29.25 -5.15 -1.86
C THR A 145 -29.83 -4.45 -3.09
N GLU A 146 -30.39 -5.22 -4.02
CA GLU A 146 -31.41 -4.74 -4.98
C GLU A 146 -32.79 -4.62 -4.31
#